data_AF-A0A7W0TB80-F1
#
_entry.id   AF-A0A7W0TB80-F1
#
_cell.length_a   1.000
_cell.length_b   1.000
_cell.length_c   1.000
_cell.angle_alpha   90.00
_cell.angle_beta   90.00
_cell.angle_gamma   90.00
#
_symmetry.space_group_name_H-M   'P 1'
#
loop_
_entity.id
_entity.type
_entity.pdbx_description
1 polymer ?
#
loop_
_entity_poly.entity_id
_entity_poly.type
_entity_poly.pdbx_seq_one_letter_code
_entity_poly.pdbx_strand_id
1 'polypeptide(L)' 'LMHACFGDEQNVRVSEIWESQDQLEAFGEKLRPQLEAAGIQLSGEPEIFEALNVEKF' A
#
# COMPACT_ATOMS: atom_id res chain seq x y z
N LEU A 1 4.26 -3.96 10.53
CA LEU A 1 3.25 -3.33 9.65
C LEU A 1 3.40 -1.82 9.70
N MET A 2 3.75 -1.17 8.59
CA MET A 2 3.96 0.28 8.53
C MET A 2 3.14 0.90 7.39
N HIS A 3 2.44 1.99 7.70
CA HIS A 3 1.72 2.82 6.74
C HIS A 3 2.51 4.11 6.51
N ALA A 4 2.92 4.37 5.27
CA ALA A 4 3.69 5.55 4.90
C ALA A 4 2.95 6.36 3.85
N CYS A 5 2.83 7.68 4.09
CA CYS A 5 2.29 8.64 3.14
C CYS A 5 3.35 9.72 2.90
N PHE A 6 3.75 9.93 1.66
CA PHE A 6 4.87 10.81 1.30
C PHE A 6 4.72 11.36 -0.13
N GLY A 7 5.53 12.36 -0.47
CA GLY A 7 5.47 13.05 -1.77
C GLY A 7 4.86 14.43 -1.67
N ASP A 8 4.73 15.09 -2.83
CA ASP A 8 4.19 16.43 -2.93
C ASP A 8 2.65 16.41 -2.87
N GLU A 9 2.01 17.52 -2.49
CA GLU A 9 0.54 17.60 -2.32
C GLU A 9 -0.25 17.15 -3.55
N GLN A 10 0.29 17.36 -4.76
CA GLN A 10 -0.35 16.97 -6.02
C GLN A 10 0.08 15.58 -6.52
N ASN A 11 1.02 14.94 -5.84
CA ASN A 11 1.59 13.65 -6.22
C ASN A 11 1.94 12.82 -4.97
N VAL A 12 0.90 12.60 -4.16
CA VAL A 12 1.02 11.83 -2.92
C VAL A 12 1.13 10.35 -3.25
N ARG A 13 2.06 9.67 -2.59
CA ARG A 13 2.21 8.22 -2.58
C ARG A 13 1.87 7.67 -1.21
N VAL A 14 1.14 6.57 -1.21
CA VAL A 14 0.81 5.79 0.00
C VAL A 14 1.37 4.39 -0.19
N SER A 15 2.12 3.91 0.80
CA SER A 15 2.71 2.57 0.79
C SER A 15 2.39 1.83 2.08
N GLU A 16 1.97 0.58 1.93
CA GLU A 16 1.72 -0.36 3.02
C GLU A 16 2.84 -1.39 3.04
N ILE A 17 3.53 -1.51 4.18
CA ILE A 17 4.70 -2.38 4.32
C ILE A 17 4.32 -3.57 5.20
N TRP A 18 4.40 -4.74 4.59
CA TRP A 18 4.04 -6.04 5.14
C TRP A 18 5.26 -6.93 5.34
N GLU A 19 5.17 -7.87 6.27
CA GLU A 19 6.24 -8.85 6.52
C GLU A 19 6.31 -9.93 5.42
N SER A 20 5.23 -10.14 4.67
CA SER A 20 5.18 -11.06 3.55
C SER A 20 4.18 -10.61 2.48
N GLN A 21 4.38 -11.12 1.26
CA GLN A 21 3.47 -10.90 0.14
C GLN A 21 2.06 -11.47 0.42
N ASP A 22 1.96 -12.64 1.06
CA ASP A 22 0.66 -13.24 1.41
C ASP A 22 -0.20 -12.30 2.28
N GLN A 23 0.42 -11.54 3.19
CA GLN A 23 -0.32 -10.58 4.02
C GLN A 23 -0.82 -9.38 3.20
N LEU A 24 0.00 -8.90 2.25
CA LEU A 24 -0.39 -7.85 1.31
C LEU A 24 -1.60 -8.31 0.47
N GLU A 25 -1.55 -9.52 -0.08
CA GLU A 25 -2.63 -10.08 -0.90
C GLU A 25 -3.92 -10.27 -0.09
N ALA A 26 -3.82 -10.81 1.12
CA ALA A 26 -4.97 -10.98 2.02
C ALA A 26 -5.60 -9.64 2.43
N PHE A 27 -4.82 -8.56 2.52
CA PHE A 27 -5.34 -7.22 2.74
C PHE A 27 -5.99 -6.65 1.47
N GLY A 28 -5.37 -6.86 0.30
CA GLY A 28 -5.90 -6.46 -1.00
C GLY A 28 -7.30 -6.99 -1.28
N GLU A 29 -7.54 -8.26 -0.96
CA GLU A 29 -8.87 -8.90 -1.07
C GLU A 29 -9.95 -8.21 -0.21
N LYS A 30 -9.56 -7.60 0.93
CA LYS A 30 -10.48 -6.83 1.78
C LYS A 30 -10.63 -5.38 1.34
N LEU A 31 -9.59 -4.80 0.75
CA LEU A 31 -9.53 -3.41 0.34
C LEU A 31 -10.31 -3.16 -0.96
N ARG A 32 -10.15 -4.03 -1.97
CA ARG A 32 -10.81 -3.92 -3.29
C ARG A 32 -12.32 -3.60 -3.19
N PRO A 33 -13.15 -4.37 -2.45
CA PRO A 33 -14.58 -4.07 -2.39
C PRO A 33 -14.91 -2.72 -1.74
N GLN A 34 -14.06 -2.22 -0.83
CA GLN A 34 -14.25 -0.91 -0.20
C GLN A 34 -13.93 0.23 -1.17
N LEU A 35 -12.90 0.07 -2.00
CA LEU A 35 -12.55 1.03 -3.05
C LEU A 35 -13.68 1.11 -4.09
N GLU A 36 -14.19 -0.04 -4.52
CA GLU A 36 -15.35 -0.10 -5.43
C GLU A 36 -16.58 0.57 -4.83
N ALA A 37 -16.90 0.29 -3.56
CA ALA A 37 -18.03 0.91 -2.87
C ALA A 37 -17.88 2.44 -2.73
N ALA A 38 -16.65 2.94 -2.60
CA ALA A 38 -16.35 4.37 -2.55
C ALA A 38 -16.31 5.03 -3.95
N GLY A 39 -16.48 4.26 -5.04
CA GLY A 39 -16.36 4.76 -6.41
C GLY A 39 -14.93 5.12 -6.82
N ILE A 40 -13.93 4.62 -6.10
CA ILE A 40 -12.52 4.85 -6.41
C ILE A 40 -12.10 3.86 -7.50
N GLN A 41 -11.73 4.38 -8.67
CA GLN A 41 -11.16 3.59 -9.76
C GLN A 41 -9.65 3.59 -9.65
N LEU A 42 -9.06 2.40 -9.50
CA LEU A 42 -7.62 2.24 -9.55
C LEU A 42 -7.13 2.45 -10.99
N SER A 43 -6.07 3.24 -11.15
CA SER A 43 -5.44 3.49 -12.46
C SER A 43 -4.62 2.30 -12.98
N GLY A 44 -4.44 1.27 -12.16
CA GLY A 44 -3.68 0.06 -12.47
C GLY A 44 -3.42 -0.78 -11.21
N GLU A 45 -2.63 -1.84 -11.38
CA GLU A 45 -2.12 -2.63 -10.25
C GLU A 45 -1.20 -1.80 -9.35
N PRO A 46 -1.16 -2.08 -8.03
CA PRO A 46 -0.26 -1.39 -7.12
C PRO A 46 1.22 -1.69 -7.44
N GLU A 47 2.09 -0.71 -7.20
CA GLU A 47 3.53 -0.88 -7.27
C GLU A 47 4.01 -1.72 -6.07
N ILE A 48 4.72 -2.83 -6.33
CA ILE A 48 5.28 -3.71 -5.30
C ILE A 48 6.80 -3.65 -5.34
N PHE A 49 7.42 -3.40 -4.19
CA PHE A 49 8.87 -3.34 -4.02
C PHE A 49 9.28 -3.89 -2.65
N GLU A 50 10.54 -4.29 -2.53
CA GLU A 50 11.11 -4.76 -1.26
C GLU A 50 11.40 -3.57 -0.33
N ALA A 51 10.99 -3.69 0.93
CA ALA A 51 11.24 -2.70 1.97
C ALA A 51 12.14 -3.29 3.06
N LEU A 52 13.24 -2.59 3.37
CA LEU A 52 14.17 -2.98 4.42
C LEU A 52 13.97 -2.08 5.64
N ASN A 53 13.76 -2.68 6.81
CA ASN A 53 13.84 -1.96 8.07
C ASN A 53 15.31 -1.90 8.52
N VAL A 54 15.84 -0.69 8.73
CA VAL A 54 17.21 -0.47 9.20
C VAL A 54 17.16 0.24 10.55
N GLU A 55 17.56 -0.47 11.59
CA GLU A 55 17.61 0.05 12.96
C GLU A 55 19.02 0.55 13.29
N LYS A 56 19.13 1.71 13.93
CA LYS A 56 20.42 2.23 14.44
C LYS A 56 20.65 1.67 15.85
N PHE A 57 21.79 1.03 16.05
CA PHE A 57 22.27 0.54 17.36
C PHE A 57 22.72 1.69 18.27
#